data_AF-A0A954WAK0-F1
#
_entry.id   AF-A0A954WAK0-F1
#
_cell.length_a   1.000
_cell.length_b   1.000
_cell.length_c   1.000
_cell.angle_alpha   90.00
_cell.angle_beta   90.00
_cell.angle_gamma   90.00
#
_symmetry.space_group_name_H-M   'P 1'
#
loop_
_entity.id
_entity.type
_entity.pdbx_description
1 polymer ?
#
loop_
_entity_poly.entity_id
_entity_poly.type
_entity_poly.pdbx_seq_one_letter_code
_entity_poly.pdbx_strand_id
1 'polypeptide(L)'
;MTAWRFITRSLSYHWRIHLAVALGVAAATAVLAGALLVGDSVRGSLWRLTSERLGYIDYVLATDRFFREEVVAEIEQAESFDRFFSQAVPAVLFPQATVELPNEAGTNRSSNVTVIGAGEDFWQLDAYGVRPEAIAGENEVVLNEPLASELNAKVGAEVTLRLPTADEVPADSPLADTRDRVQGVPRLKVVAIVPASGLGRFSMRPSQGTPRNAYLSLATIQDALDQQGRVNAVLVGGKEIEPLSDDAAAAAETTLADALRPRLGEDGQPSGLTLDDFGVQISRVTQDYKNEQGDTQTVFDYFSVTTNQMLFSPESATAIEQAVLPFQGQPIFTYLANTIAKASKPSTTDDAASETNDPDAESGIPYSLVTAVDSTPAFDLLAIANDANGQPLPSDAPPLEDDEILLNSWAANDLRAQIGDTIRISYFEPETAHGDAIERSSEFRLRGVVPLTEPLQGPERRRSAVFDKPPTLANDPRLTPEVEGFTDQRTIREADPPFPFDRDRIRQPTDDDYWDFYLTTPKAFLSLEAGQQIWGSRFG
;
A
#
# COMPACT_ATOMS: atom_id res chain seq x y z
N MET A 1 41.72 80.16 -5.09
CA MET A 1 42.21 78.83 -4.61
C MET A 1 41.67 77.78 -5.56
N THR A 2 42.47 76.83 -6.03
CA THR A 2 41.95 75.71 -6.83
C THR A 2 41.20 74.74 -5.91
N ALA A 3 40.03 74.26 -6.35
CA ALA A 3 39.17 73.36 -5.56
C ALA A 3 39.94 72.14 -5.01
N TRP A 4 40.84 71.59 -5.83
CA TRP A 4 41.71 70.47 -5.45
C TRP A 4 42.63 70.79 -4.26
N ARG A 5 43.24 71.99 -4.24
CA ARG A 5 44.15 72.41 -3.16
C ARG A 5 43.40 72.68 -1.85
N PHE A 6 42.12 73.04 -1.93
CA PHE A 6 41.23 73.16 -0.78
C PHE A 6 40.86 71.77 -0.22
N ILE A 7 40.47 70.83 -1.08
CA ILE A 7 40.14 69.44 -0.71
C ILE A 7 41.34 68.75 -0.04
N THR A 8 42.54 68.83 -0.62
CA THR A 8 43.72 68.15 -0.06
C THR A 8 44.15 68.74 1.28
N ARG A 9 44.05 70.07 1.45
CA ARG A 9 44.35 70.73 2.73
C ARG A 9 43.30 70.39 3.79
N SER A 10 42.02 70.33 3.41
CA SER A 10 40.92 69.92 4.30
C SER A 10 41.11 68.47 4.77
N LEU A 11 41.45 67.55 3.86
CA LEU A 11 41.78 66.16 4.21
C LEU A 11 42.94 66.06 5.20
N SER A 12 44.00 66.85 5.00
CA SER A 12 45.16 66.85 5.90
C SER A 12 44.86 67.47 7.26
N TYR A 13 44.02 68.49 7.32
CA TYR A 13 43.67 69.19 8.56
C TYR A 13 42.75 68.33 9.44
N HIS A 14 41.77 67.64 8.86
CA HIS A 14 40.85 66.72 9.55
C HIS A 14 41.24 65.24 9.43
N TRP A 15 42.54 64.94 9.27
CA TRP A 15 43.03 63.60 8.93
C TRP A 15 42.54 62.49 9.88
N ARG A 16 42.34 62.77 11.16
CA ARG A 16 41.86 61.79 12.16
C ARG A 16 40.43 61.33 11.88
N ILE A 17 39.55 62.25 11.46
CA ILE A 17 38.15 61.96 11.14
C ILE A 17 38.07 61.20 9.82
N HIS A 18 38.80 61.66 8.80
CA HIS A 18 38.85 60.95 7.51
C HIS A 18 39.45 59.55 7.63
N LEU A 19 40.48 59.36 8.47
CA LEU A 19 41.05 58.04 8.76
C LEU A 19 40.04 57.12 9.45
N ALA A 20 39.28 57.62 10.42
CA ALA A 20 38.23 56.83 11.08
C ALA A 20 37.12 56.41 10.11
N VAL A 21 36.68 57.32 9.23
CA VAL A 21 35.71 57.00 8.16
C VAL A 21 36.28 55.99 7.17
N ALA A 22 37.54 56.17 6.74
CA ALA A 22 38.19 55.23 5.82
C ALA A 22 38.33 53.82 6.42
N LEU A 23 38.71 53.72 7.70
CA LEU A 23 38.77 52.44 8.41
C LEU A 23 37.38 51.81 8.57
N GLY A 24 36.35 52.62 8.85
CA GLY A 24 34.97 52.15 8.92
C GLY A 24 34.46 51.61 7.58
N VAL A 25 34.71 52.32 6.48
CA VAL A 25 34.37 51.86 5.12
C VAL A 25 35.16 50.60 4.76
N ALA A 26 36.47 50.56 5.04
CA ALA A 26 37.30 49.39 4.78
C ALA A 26 36.80 48.16 5.55
N ALA A 27 36.45 48.32 6.82
CA ALA A 27 35.87 47.24 7.63
C ALA A 27 34.51 46.78 7.08
N ALA A 28 33.61 47.71 6.73
CA ALA A 28 32.31 47.37 6.15
C ALA A 28 32.44 46.64 4.81
N THR A 29 33.32 47.11 3.91
CA THR A 29 33.60 46.43 2.64
C THR A 29 34.22 45.06 2.84
N ALA A 30 35.16 44.91 3.78
CA ALA A 30 35.76 43.62 4.09
C ALA A 30 34.74 42.62 4.63
N VAL A 31 33.83 43.05 5.50
CA VAL A 31 32.74 42.21 6.03
C VAL A 31 31.77 41.80 4.91
N LEU A 32 31.36 42.73 4.04
CA LEU A 32 30.46 42.42 2.91
C LEU A 32 31.12 41.46 1.90
N ALA A 33 32.38 41.71 1.53
CA ALA A 33 33.12 40.84 0.62
C ALA A 33 33.35 39.45 1.24
N GLY A 34 33.70 39.39 2.53
CA GLY A 34 33.87 38.13 3.26
C GLY A 34 32.58 37.32 3.32
N ALA A 35 31.45 37.96 3.62
CA ALA A 35 30.14 37.30 3.64
C ALA A 35 29.74 36.75 2.26
N LEU A 36 29.99 37.50 1.18
CA LEU A 36 29.72 37.06 -0.20
C LEU A 36 30.59 35.86 -0.59
N LEU A 37 31.89 35.91 -0.31
CA LEU A 37 32.83 34.81 -0.62
C LEU A 37 32.49 33.53 0.15
N VAL A 38 32.16 33.65 1.44
CA VAL A 38 31.76 32.49 2.25
C VAL A 38 30.44 31.93 1.75
N GLY A 39 29.47 32.78 1.41
CA GLY A 39 28.19 32.35 0.85
C GLY A 39 28.35 31.59 -0.46
N ASP A 40 29.17 32.09 -1.38
CA ASP A 40 29.43 31.45 -2.67
C ASP A 40 30.18 30.12 -2.52
N SER A 41 31.18 30.07 -1.62
CA SER A 41 31.91 28.83 -1.31
C SER A 41 31.02 27.74 -0.72
N VAL A 42 30.15 28.09 0.24
CA VAL A 42 29.19 27.15 0.83
C VAL A 42 28.17 26.68 -0.21
N ARG A 43 27.62 27.59 -1.03
CA ARG A 43 26.70 27.24 -2.11
C ARG A 43 27.35 26.30 -3.12
N GLY A 44 28.55 26.60 -3.58
CA GLY A 44 29.30 25.75 -4.52
C GLY A 44 29.63 24.38 -3.94
N SER A 45 29.98 24.31 -2.64
CA SER A 45 30.26 23.05 -1.95
C SER A 45 29.01 22.18 -1.82
N LEU A 46 27.87 22.77 -1.43
CA LEU A 46 26.59 22.06 -1.33
C LEU A 46 26.08 21.61 -2.69
N TRP A 47 26.24 22.45 -3.72
CA TRP A 47 25.87 22.09 -5.08
C TRP A 47 26.70 20.91 -5.57
N ARG A 48 28.02 20.92 -5.38
CA ARG A 48 28.90 19.80 -5.75
C ARG A 48 28.51 18.50 -5.04
N LEU A 49 28.21 18.55 -3.74
CA LEU A 49 27.78 17.36 -3.00
C LEU A 49 26.44 16.80 -3.53
N THR A 50 25.55 17.66 -4.00
CA THR A 50 24.27 17.26 -4.59
C THR A 50 24.47 16.68 -5.98
N SER A 51 25.22 17.34 -6.85
CA SER A 51 25.48 16.86 -8.22
C SER A 51 26.32 15.58 -8.22
N GLU A 52 27.29 15.42 -7.32
CA GLU A 52 28.00 14.15 -7.13
C GLU A 52 27.09 13.02 -6.66
N ARG A 53 25.98 13.32 -5.99
CA ARG A 53 25.06 12.32 -5.43
C ARG A 53 23.95 11.92 -6.41
N LEU A 54 23.49 12.86 -7.23
CA LEU A 54 22.34 12.68 -8.12
C LEU A 54 22.73 12.59 -9.59
N GLY A 55 23.94 13.01 -9.97
CA GLY A 55 24.33 13.08 -11.38
C GLY A 55 23.40 14.03 -12.15
N TYR A 56 22.86 13.55 -13.27
CA TYR A 56 21.85 14.24 -14.08
C TYR A 56 20.41 14.07 -13.57
N ILE A 57 20.18 13.40 -12.45
CA ILE A 57 18.83 13.17 -11.92
C ILE A 57 18.27 14.46 -11.32
N ASP A 58 17.31 15.07 -12.01
CA ASP A 58 16.65 16.30 -11.58
C ASP A 58 15.35 16.02 -10.82
N TYR A 59 14.59 15.02 -11.28
CA TYR A 59 13.32 14.62 -10.68
C TYR A 59 13.32 13.14 -10.34
N VAL A 60 12.68 12.82 -9.21
CA VAL A 60 12.44 11.45 -8.79
C VAL A 60 10.98 11.34 -8.40
N LEU A 61 10.27 10.44 -9.07
CA LEU A 61 9.02 9.89 -8.55
C LEU A 61 9.39 8.65 -7.73
N ALA A 62 9.06 8.63 -6.44
CA ALA A 62 9.27 7.45 -5.61
C ALA A 62 8.03 7.22 -4.75
N THR A 63 7.52 5.99 -4.76
CA THR A 63 6.33 5.56 -4.04
C THR A 63 6.68 4.40 -3.11
N ASP A 64 5.84 4.18 -2.12
CA ASP A 64 5.81 2.96 -1.33
C ASP A 64 5.20 1.78 -2.11
N ARG A 65 4.40 2.07 -3.14
CA ARG A 65 3.73 1.10 -4.01
C ARG A 65 4.52 0.81 -5.28
N PHE A 66 4.25 -0.36 -5.86
CA PHE A 66 4.75 -0.76 -7.17
C PHE A 66 3.73 -0.45 -8.28
N PHE A 67 4.19 0.22 -9.33
CA PHE A 67 3.43 0.55 -10.53
C PHE A 67 4.13 0.00 -11.77
N ARG A 68 3.42 -0.07 -12.90
CA ARG A 68 3.94 -0.68 -14.14
C ARG A 68 5.20 0.06 -14.63
N GLU A 69 6.22 -0.71 -15.00
CA GLU A 69 7.46 -0.20 -15.61
C GLU A 69 7.19 0.56 -16.92
N GLU A 70 6.14 0.16 -17.64
CA GLU A 70 5.67 0.78 -18.90
C GLU A 70 5.44 2.29 -18.79
N VAL A 71 5.05 2.78 -17.61
CA VAL A 71 4.83 4.21 -17.35
C VAL A 71 6.10 5.03 -17.63
N VAL A 72 7.28 4.46 -17.47
CA VAL A 72 8.54 5.15 -17.78
C VAL A 72 8.66 5.44 -19.27
N ALA A 73 8.36 4.46 -20.12
CA ALA A 73 8.35 4.66 -21.57
C ALA A 73 7.26 5.66 -22.00
N GLU A 74 6.11 5.66 -21.34
CA GLU A 74 5.03 6.63 -21.58
C GLU A 74 5.45 8.07 -21.21
N ILE A 75 6.21 8.24 -20.11
CA ILE A 75 6.78 9.54 -19.73
C ILE A 75 7.77 10.04 -20.79
N GLU A 76 8.66 9.18 -21.29
CA GLU A 76 9.61 9.57 -22.33
C GLU A 76 8.92 9.94 -23.65
N GLN A 77 7.80 9.29 -23.96
CA GLN A 77 7.00 9.56 -25.16
C GLN A 77 6.10 10.79 -25.04
N ALA A 78 6.00 11.41 -23.85
CA ALA A 78 5.14 12.56 -23.62
C ALA A 78 5.58 13.77 -24.45
N GLU A 79 4.60 14.52 -24.95
CA GLU A 79 4.86 15.75 -25.68
C GLU A 79 5.67 16.72 -24.79
N SER A 80 6.73 17.31 -25.34
CA SER A 80 7.66 18.20 -24.63
C SER A 80 8.59 17.55 -23.59
N PHE A 81 8.63 16.23 -23.42
CA PHE A 81 9.62 15.56 -22.56
C PHE A 81 11.05 15.95 -22.98
N ASP A 82 11.36 15.76 -24.27
CA ASP A 82 12.63 16.11 -24.89
C ASP A 82 12.97 17.61 -24.82
N ARG A 83 12.07 18.48 -24.36
CA ARG A 83 12.40 19.90 -24.17
C ARG A 83 13.31 20.10 -22.95
N PHE A 84 13.10 19.32 -21.89
CA PHE A 84 13.75 19.49 -20.60
C PHE A 84 14.63 18.30 -20.20
N PHE A 85 14.24 17.10 -20.62
CA PHE A 85 14.83 15.86 -20.14
C PHE A 85 15.57 15.12 -21.25
N SER A 86 16.46 14.22 -20.84
CA SER A 86 17.24 13.36 -21.74
C SER A 86 16.77 11.91 -21.71
N GLN A 87 16.34 11.42 -20.56
CA GLN A 87 15.88 10.04 -20.35
C GLN A 87 15.10 9.92 -19.04
N ALA A 88 14.26 8.89 -18.93
CA ALA A 88 13.66 8.44 -17.69
C ALA A 88 14.03 6.97 -17.44
N VAL A 89 14.40 6.64 -16.20
CA VAL A 89 14.93 5.33 -15.83
C VAL A 89 14.03 4.66 -14.81
N PRO A 90 13.56 3.41 -15.07
CA PRO A 90 12.84 2.62 -14.09
C PRO A 90 13.78 2.17 -12.98
N ALA A 91 13.33 2.28 -11.73
CA ALA A 91 14.13 1.85 -10.59
C ALA A 91 13.27 1.25 -9.48
N VAL A 92 13.85 0.28 -8.80
CA VAL A 92 13.34 -0.22 -7.52
C VAL A 92 14.26 0.29 -6.41
N LEU A 93 13.71 1.12 -5.52
CA LEU A 93 14.45 1.76 -4.44
C LEU A 93 13.97 1.25 -3.08
N PHE A 94 14.87 0.62 -2.35
CA PHE A 94 14.64 0.20 -0.96
C PHE A 94 15.68 0.84 -0.03
N PRO A 95 15.30 1.87 0.75
CA PRO A 95 16.25 2.62 1.56
C PRO A 95 16.72 1.88 2.82
N GLN A 96 16.12 0.73 3.15
CA GLN A 96 16.42 -0.03 4.35
C GLN A 96 16.46 -1.52 4.06
N ALA A 97 17.64 -2.03 3.74
CA ALA A 97 17.90 -3.46 3.68
C ALA A 97 19.04 -3.85 4.63
N THR A 98 19.21 -5.16 4.77
CA THR A 98 20.36 -5.74 5.48
C THR A 98 21.13 -6.65 4.53
N VAL A 99 22.45 -6.51 4.48
CA VAL A 99 23.32 -7.40 3.70
C VAL A 99 24.18 -8.22 4.65
N GLU A 100 24.28 -9.51 4.39
CA GLU A 100 25.02 -10.49 5.18
C GLU A 100 26.09 -11.16 4.32
N LEU A 101 27.32 -11.25 4.85
CA LEU A 101 28.42 -12.02 4.28
C LEU A 101 28.85 -13.10 5.30
N PRO A 102 28.64 -14.40 5.00
CA PRO A 102 29.16 -15.48 5.84
C PRO A 102 30.69 -15.46 5.89
N ASN A 103 31.27 -15.73 7.06
CA ASN A 103 32.72 -15.86 7.23
C ASN A 103 33.07 -17.03 8.20
N GLU A 104 34.35 -17.35 8.33
CA GLU A 104 34.82 -18.47 9.18
C GLU A 104 34.53 -18.27 10.69
N ALA A 105 34.25 -17.04 11.13
CA ALA A 105 34.03 -16.65 12.53
C ALA A 105 32.56 -16.30 12.85
N GLY A 106 31.64 -16.40 11.88
CA GLY A 106 30.25 -15.94 11.98
C GLY A 106 29.76 -15.28 10.69
N THR A 107 29.02 -14.18 10.82
CA THR A 107 28.44 -13.45 9.68
C THR A 107 28.73 -11.96 9.85
N ASN A 108 29.38 -11.34 8.86
CA ASN A 108 29.46 -9.89 8.77
C ASN A 108 28.12 -9.36 8.27
N ARG A 109 27.56 -8.37 8.95
CA ARG A 109 26.24 -7.81 8.64
C ARG A 109 26.31 -6.30 8.58
N SER A 110 25.70 -5.73 7.56
CA SER A 110 25.48 -4.28 7.46
C SER A 110 23.98 -4.01 7.33
N SER A 111 23.46 -3.13 8.18
CA SER A 111 22.07 -2.67 8.17
C SER A 111 21.96 -1.25 7.61
N ASN A 112 20.74 -0.82 7.26
CA ASN A 112 20.50 0.47 6.60
C ASN A 112 21.29 0.59 5.29
N VAL A 113 21.23 -0.48 4.49
CA VAL A 113 21.74 -0.50 3.12
C VAL A 113 20.65 0.00 2.19
N THR A 114 20.95 0.96 1.34
CA THR A 114 20.07 1.34 0.22
C THR A 114 20.26 0.32 -0.89
N VAL A 115 19.18 -0.30 -1.31
CA VAL A 115 19.17 -1.19 -2.46
C VAL A 115 18.60 -0.44 -3.65
N ILE A 116 19.29 -0.54 -4.79
CA ILE A 116 18.90 0.04 -6.06
C ILE A 116 18.82 -1.09 -7.08
N GLY A 117 17.60 -1.46 -7.49
CA GLY A 117 17.36 -2.29 -8.66
C GLY A 117 17.23 -1.41 -9.87
N ALA A 118 18.18 -1.43 -10.78
CA ALA A 118 18.14 -0.62 -11.99
C ALA A 118 18.96 -1.24 -13.12
N GLY A 119 18.72 -0.79 -14.34
CA GLY A 119 19.45 -1.24 -15.53
C GLY A 119 20.80 -0.53 -15.72
N GLU A 120 21.35 -0.70 -16.93
CA GLU A 120 22.57 0.00 -17.37
C GLU A 120 22.33 1.51 -17.57
N ASP A 121 21.11 1.87 -17.96
CA ASP A 121 20.60 3.24 -18.12
C ASP A 121 20.78 4.11 -16.87
N PHE A 122 20.62 3.54 -15.67
CA PHE A 122 20.92 4.24 -14.41
C PHE A 122 22.34 4.83 -14.39
N TRP A 123 23.34 4.08 -14.85
CA TRP A 123 24.72 4.55 -14.83
C TRP A 123 25.01 5.61 -15.89
N GLN A 124 24.14 5.76 -16.89
CA GLN A 124 24.23 6.84 -17.89
C GLN A 124 23.82 8.19 -17.30
N LEU A 125 23.09 8.19 -16.17
CA LEU A 125 22.75 9.40 -15.42
C LEU A 125 23.93 9.92 -14.59
N ASP A 126 25.08 9.25 -14.55
CA ASP A 126 26.25 9.73 -13.81
C ASP A 126 26.97 10.88 -14.55
N ALA A 127 27.08 12.02 -13.87
CA ALA A 127 27.75 13.21 -14.40
C ALA A 127 29.29 13.13 -14.39
N TYR A 128 29.88 12.14 -13.72
CA TYR A 128 31.31 12.05 -13.42
C TYR A 128 31.98 10.83 -14.07
N GLY A 129 31.24 10.06 -14.88
CA GLY A 129 31.70 8.85 -15.53
C GLY A 129 31.94 7.66 -14.59
N VAL A 130 31.37 7.68 -13.39
CA VAL A 130 31.44 6.56 -12.45
C VAL A 130 30.48 5.46 -12.89
N ARG A 131 31.03 4.31 -13.25
CA ARG A 131 30.28 3.11 -13.64
C ARG A 131 31.03 1.87 -13.15
N PRO A 132 30.35 0.80 -12.71
CA PRO A 132 31.01 -0.45 -12.38
C PRO A 132 31.63 -1.11 -13.62
N GLU A 133 32.71 -1.86 -13.41
CA GLU A 133 33.38 -2.65 -14.46
C GLU A 133 32.47 -3.75 -15.04
N ALA A 134 31.51 -4.23 -14.23
CA ALA A 134 30.48 -5.18 -14.63
C ALA A 134 29.12 -4.72 -14.06
N ILE A 135 28.10 -4.66 -14.91
CA ILE A 135 26.71 -4.46 -14.46
C ILE A 135 26.23 -5.76 -13.81
N ALA A 136 25.49 -5.68 -12.71
CA ALA A 136 24.90 -6.85 -12.07
C ALA A 136 23.87 -7.50 -12.99
N GLY A 137 24.06 -8.79 -13.31
CA GLY A 137 23.06 -9.63 -13.96
C GLY A 137 22.13 -10.33 -12.95
N GLU A 138 21.58 -11.48 -13.36
CA GLU A 138 20.78 -12.34 -12.48
C GLU A 138 21.63 -12.89 -11.31
N ASN A 139 21.13 -12.79 -10.08
CA ASN A 139 21.80 -13.26 -8.86
C ASN A 139 23.19 -12.63 -8.63
N GLU A 140 23.41 -11.43 -9.16
CA GLU A 140 24.65 -10.67 -8.99
C GLU A 140 24.37 -9.35 -8.28
N VAL A 141 25.41 -8.78 -7.66
CA VAL A 141 25.33 -7.50 -6.97
C VAL A 141 26.59 -6.68 -7.18
N VAL A 142 26.42 -5.38 -7.35
CA VAL A 142 27.50 -4.39 -7.25
C VAL A 142 27.38 -3.71 -5.90
N LEU A 143 28.45 -3.66 -5.13
CA LEU A 143 28.49 -2.95 -3.84
C LEU A 143 29.22 -1.63 -4.02
N ASN A 144 28.86 -0.60 -3.28
CA ASN A 144 29.77 0.54 -3.16
C ASN A 144 30.86 0.29 -2.10
N GLU A 145 31.97 1.01 -2.22
CA GLU A 145 33.16 0.87 -1.37
C GLU A 145 32.85 0.90 0.15
N PRO A 146 31.98 1.78 0.68
CA PRO A 146 31.61 1.79 2.10
C PRO A 146 30.96 0.49 2.55
N LEU A 147 30.01 -0.03 1.77
CA LEU A 147 29.33 -1.28 2.09
C LEU A 147 30.29 -2.47 2.00
N ALA A 148 31.10 -2.53 0.95
CA ALA A 148 32.10 -3.58 0.79
C ALA A 148 33.13 -3.58 1.93
N SER A 149 33.57 -2.38 2.35
CA SER A 149 34.52 -2.23 3.46
C SER A 149 33.94 -2.69 4.80
N GLU A 150 32.68 -2.35 5.08
CA GLU A 150 32.00 -2.76 6.32
C GLU A 150 31.77 -4.27 6.38
N LEU A 151 31.40 -4.87 5.24
CA LEU A 151 31.24 -6.33 5.13
C LEU A 151 32.57 -7.07 5.05
N ASN A 152 33.68 -6.37 4.79
CA ASN A 152 34.95 -6.96 4.35
C ASN A 152 34.77 -7.85 3.10
N ALA A 153 33.88 -7.43 2.20
CA ALA A 153 33.55 -8.11 0.95
C ALA A 153 34.57 -7.80 -0.15
N LYS A 154 34.76 -8.76 -1.05
CA LYS A 154 35.60 -8.62 -2.26
C LYS A 154 34.81 -9.08 -3.47
N VAL A 155 35.23 -8.65 -4.66
CA VAL A 155 34.70 -9.20 -5.92
C VAL A 155 34.84 -10.73 -5.90
N GLY A 156 33.75 -11.42 -6.22
CA GLY A 156 33.60 -12.87 -6.15
C GLY A 156 33.01 -13.41 -4.85
N ALA A 157 32.81 -12.59 -3.82
CA ALA A 157 32.13 -13.01 -2.59
C ALA A 157 30.63 -13.26 -2.82
N GLU A 158 30.03 -14.17 -2.06
CA GLU A 158 28.58 -14.40 -2.06
C GLU A 158 27.96 -13.76 -0.83
N VAL A 159 27.03 -12.83 -1.05
CA VAL A 159 26.28 -12.16 0.01
C VAL A 159 24.81 -12.57 -0.02
N THR A 160 24.14 -12.43 1.12
CA THR A 160 22.69 -12.56 1.22
C THR A 160 22.10 -11.18 1.46
N LEU A 161 21.18 -10.76 0.61
CA LEU A 161 20.40 -9.55 0.81
C LEU A 161 19.10 -9.91 1.54
N ARG A 162 18.73 -9.09 2.51
CA ARG A 162 17.46 -9.19 3.24
C ARG A 162 16.69 -7.89 3.04
N LEU A 163 15.62 -7.98 2.28
CA LEU A 163 14.68 -6.89 2.03
C LEU A 163 13.55 -6.98 3.06
N PRO A 164 13.12 -5.88 3.69
CA PRO A 164 11.84 -5.88 4.39
C PRO A 164 10.74 -6.13 3.36
N THR A 165 9.82 -7.03 3.66
CA THR A 165 8.62 -7.20 2.85
C THR A 165 7.80 -5.92 2.98
N ALA A 166 7.44 -5.29 1.86
CA ALA A 166 6.49 -4.20 1.86
C ALA A 166 5.11 -4.85 2.04
N ASP A 167 4.77 -5.17 3.28
CA ASP A 167 3.49 -5.80 3.57
C ASP A 167 2.37 -4.85 3.11
N GLU A 168 1.46 -5.35 2.27
CA GLU A 168 0.22 -4.65 1.90
C GLU A 168 -0.70 -4.44 3.13
N VAL A 169 -0.30 -5.03 4.26
CA VAL A 169 -0.97 -4.97 5.55
C VAL A 169 -0.08 -4.22 6.55
N PRO A 170 -0.60 -3.17 7.23
CA PRO A 170 0.19 -2.45 8.21
C PRO A 170 0.73 -3.34 9.33
N ALA A 171 1.96 -3.06 9.78
CA ALA A 171 2.65 -3.80 10.84
C ALA A 171 1.86 -3.99 12.16
N ASP A 172 0.93 -3.08 12.44
CA ASP A 172 0.14 -3.03 13.66
C ASP A 172 -1.23 -3.70 13.50
N SER A 173 -1.53 -4.25 12.32
CA SER A 173 -2.73 -5.05 12.07
C SER A 173 -2.48 -6.52 12.46
N PRO A 174 -3.44 -7.21 13.11
CA PRO A 174 -3.32 -8.63 13.38
C PRO A 174 -3.36 -9.47 12.09
N LEU A 175 -3.80 -8.88 10.97
CA LEU A 175 -3.81 -9.50 9.64
C LEU A 175 -2.44 -9.39 8.95
N ALA A 176 -1.41 -8.80 9.57
CA ALA A 176 -0.07 -8.75 9.00
C ALA A 176 0.71 -10.03 9.35
N ASP A 177 1.30 -10.69 8.35
CA ASP A 177 2.09 -11.90 8.63
C ASP A 177 3.37 -11.51 9.37
N THR A 178 3.46 -11.87 10.65
CA THR A 178 4.65 -11.62 11.46
C THR A 178 5.78 -12.61 11.20
N ARG A 179 5.53 -13.70 10.46
CA ARG A 179 6.47 -14.82 10.28
C ARG A 179 7.50 -14.58 9.18
N ASP A 180 7.14 -13.93 8.08
CA ASP A 180 8.00 -13.72 6.90
C ASP A 180 8.10 -12.24 6.45
N ARG A 181 8.40 -11.35 7.40
CA ARG A 181 8.57 -9.89 7.16
C ARG A 181 9.84 -9.51 6.39
N VAL A 182 10.62 -10.51 5.96
CA VAL A 182 11.92 -10.31 5.33
C VAL A 182 12.11 -11.29 4.19
N GLN A 183 12.06 -10.80 2.96
CA GLN A 183 12.40 -11.58 1.79
C GLN A 183 13.92 -11.62 1.60
N GLY A 184 14.47 -12.83 1.70
CA GLY A 184 15.89 -13.08 1.53
C GLY A 184 16.24 -13.39 0.08
N VAL A 185 17.23 -12.69 -0.48
CA VAL A 185 17.87 -13.00 -1.76
C VAL A 185 19.25 -13.59 -1.47
N PRO A 186 19.36 -14.92 -1.32
CA PRO A 186 20.62 -15.56 -0.97
C PRO A 186 21.56 -15.66 -2.17
N ARG A 187 22.86 -15.83 -1.89
CA ARG A 187 23.91 -16.18 -2.88
C ARG A 187 24.08 -15.15 -4.01
N LEU A 188 23.89 -13.87 -3.71
CA LEU A 188 24.23 -12.80 -4.63
C LEU A 188 25.74 -12.69 -4.77
N LYS A 189 26.26 -12.91 -5.98
CA LYS A 189 27.69 -12.80 -6.24
C LYS A 189 28.10 -11.34 -6.44
N VAL A 190 29.08 -10.87 -5.68
CA VAL A 190 29.65 -9.53 -5.83
C VAL A 190 30.46 -9.48 -7.13
N VAL A 191 30.00 -8.76 -8.14
CA VAL A 191 30.69 -8.68 -9.45
C VAL A 191 31.56 -7.45 -9.62
N ALA A 192 31.23 -6.36 -8.93
CA ALA A 192 32.06 -5.15 -8.91
C ALA A 192 31.90 -4.42 -7.58
N ILE A 193 32.90 -3.59 -7.26
CA ILE A 193 32.85 -2.63 -6.16
C ILE A 193 33.07 -1.24 -6.74
N VAL A 194 32.09 -0.34 -6.60
CA VAL A 194 32.16 1.05 -7.11
C VAL A 194 32.63 2.02 -6.03
N PRO A 195 33.40 3.07 -6.41
CA PRO A 195 33.80 4.09 -5.46
C PRO A 195 32.60 4.86 -4.91
N ALA A 196 32.73 5.43 -3.71
CA ALA A 196 31.72 6.32 -3.13
C ALA A 196 31.74 7.75 -3.75
N SER A 197 31.75 7.83 -5.08
CA SER A 197 31.71 9.05 -5.89
C SER A 197 30.68 8.89 -6.99
N GLY A 198 30.15 10.00 -7.52
CA GLY A 198 29.08 9.92 -8.52
C GLY A 198 27.88 9.10 -8.03
N LEU A 199 27.23 8.37 -8.93
CA LEU A 199 26.12 7.50 -8.60
C LEU A 199 26.50 6.30 -7.72
N GLY A 200 27.79 6.00 -7.53
CA GLY A 200 28.25 5.04 -6.50
C GLY A 200 27.94 5.47 -5.06
N ARG A 201 27.68 6.77 -4.85
CA ARG A 201 27.15 7.33 -3.58
C ARG A 201 25.72 7.85 -3.71
N PHE A 202 24.95 7.33 -4.67
CA PHE A 202 23.56 7.73 -4.88
C PHE A 202 22.75 7.75 -3.58
N SER A 203 21.99 8.81 -3.37
CA SER A 203 21.03 8.93 -2.28
C SER A 203 20.06 10.08 -2.55
N MET A 204 18.78 9.86 -2.31
CA MET A 204 17.75 10.91 -2.39
C MET A 204 17.76 11.83 -1.16
N ARG A 205 18.35 11.37 -0.05
CA ARG A 205 18.35 12.12 1.21
C ARG A 205 19.53 13.09 1.26
N PRO A 206 19.32 14.34 1.72
CA PRO A 206 20.40 15.27 1.98
C PRO A 206 21.20 14.84 3.22
N SER A 207 22.08 13.86 3.05
CA SER A 207 22.97 13.37 4.10
C SER A 207 24.43 13.65 3.78
N GLN A 208 25.20 14.07 4.79
CA GLN A 208 26.66 14.19 4.69
C GLN A 208 27.38 12.85 4.89
N GLY A 209 26.68 11.83 5.42
CA GLY A 209 27.20 10.48 5.55
C GLY A 209 27.37 9.79 4.20
N THR A 210 28.33 8.90 4.11
CA THR A 210 28.53 8.06 2.92
C THR A 210 27.50 6.94 2.92
N PRO A 211 26.60 6.88 1.93
CA PRO A 211 25.58 5.85 1.89
C PRO A 211 26.20 4.49 1.60
N ARG A 212 25.52 3.43 2.04
CA ARG A 212 25.88 2.04 1.76
C ARG A 212 24.90 1.54 0.74
N ASN A 213 25.38 1.30 -0.47
CA ASN A 213 24.53 1.01 -1.62
C ASN A 213 24.85 -0.37 -2.17
N ALA A 214 23.81 -1.14 -2.43
CA ALA A 214 23.85 -2.38 -3.20
C ALA A 214 23.03 -2.19 -4.47
N TYR A 215 23.63 -2.43 -5.63
CA TYR A 215 22.99 -2.32 -6.93
C TYR A 215 22.79 -3.71 -7.53
N LEU A 216 21.56 -4.01 -7.94
CA LEU A 216 21.18 -5.26 -8.55
C LEU A 216 20.46 -5.00 -9.87
N SER A 217 20.31 -6.02 -10.70
CA SER A 217 19.43 -5.93 -11.86
C SER A 217 17.98 -5.74 -11.42
N LEU A 218 17.22 -5.02 -12.23
CA LEU A 218 15.78 -4.82 -12.00
C LEU A 218 15.04 -6.16 -11.87
N ALA A 219 15.31 -7.08 -12.81
CA ALA A 219 14.74 -8.42 -12.82
C ALA A 219 15.01 -9.21 -11.51
N THR A 220 16.23 -9.16 -10.97
CA THR A 220 16.55 -9.89 -9.73
C THR A 220 15.71 -9.38 -8.56
N ILE A 221 15.50 -8.07 -8.44
CA ILE A 221 14.70 -7.51 -7.34
C ILE A 221 13.20 -7.73 -7.58
N GLN A 222 12.72 -7.58 -8.81
CA GLN A 222 11.33 -7.84 -9.16
C GLN A 222 10.94 -9.29 -8.86
N ASP A 223 11.74 -10.26 -9.29
CA ASP A 223 11.51 -11.68 -8.99
C ASP A 223 11.60 -11.96 -7.48
N ALA A 224 12.55 -11.32 -6.80
CA ALA A 224 12.72 -11.44 -5.37
C ALA A 224 11.65 -10.72 -4.54
N LEU A 225 10.68 -10.06 -5.15
CA LEU A 225 9.55 -9.41 -4.46
C LEU A 225 8.19 -9.82 -5.05
N ASP A 226 8.20 -10.72 -6.03
CA ASP A 226 7.03 -11.08 -6.86
C ASP A 226 6.35 -9.87 -7.53
N GLN A 227 7.16 -8.91 -8.00
CA GLN A 227 6.73 -7.65 -8.62
C GLN A 227 7.22 -7.54 -10.08
N GLN A 228 6.98 -8.59 -10.88
CA GLN A 228 7.42 -8.66 -12.27
C GLN A 228 6.87 -7.51 -13.11
N GLY A 229 7.74 -6.81 -13.85
CA GLY A 229 7.37 -5.67 -14.70
C GLY A 229 6.84 -4.45 -13.93
N ARG A 230 7.05 -4.40 -12.61
CA ARG A 230 6.67 -3.26 -11.77
C ARG A 230 7.89 -2.63 -11.09
N VAL A 231 7.78 -1.34 -10.81
CA VAL A 231 8.80 -0.52 -10.15
C VAL A 231 8.15 0.41 -9.14
N ASN A 232 8.92 0.94 -8.19
CA ASN A 232 8.41 1.92 -7.23
C ASN A 232 9.08 3.30 -7.37
N ALA A 233 9.94 3.47 -8.37
CA ALA A 233 10.56 4.74 -8.66
C ALA A 233 10.83 4.97 -10.15
N VAL A 234 10.77 6.25 -10.55
CA VAL A 234 11.24 6.75 -11.85
C VAL A 234 12.27 7.84 -11.59
N LEU A 235 13.45 7.69 -12.18
CA LEU A 235 14.53 8.67 -12.12
C LEU A 235 14.56 9.44 -13.44
N VAL A 236 14.30 10.73 -13.44
CA VAL A 236 14.26 11.55 -14.66
C VAL A 236 15.53 12.38 -14.77
N GLY A 237 16.27 12.14 -15.85
CA GLY A 237 17.50 12.82 -16.17
C GLY A 237 17.29 14.13 -16.91
N GLY A 238 17.85 15.22 -16.40
CA GLY A 238 18.01 16.47 -17.13
C GLY A 238 18.97 16.36 -18.31
N LYS A 239 19.03 17.42 -19.12
CA LYS A 239 20.03 17.55 -20.20
C LYS A 239 21.36 18.14 -19.73
N GLU A 240 21.31 18.93 -18.67
CA GLU A 240 22.44 19.63 -18.07
C GLU A 240 22.47 19.32 -16.57
N ILE A 241 23.61 19.51 -15.91
CA ILE A 241 23.74 19.31 -14.45
C ILE A 241 23.31 20.57 -13.71
N GLU A 242 23.38 21.71 -14.37
CA GLU A 242 22.93 22.98 -13.86
C GLU A 242 21.40 22.98 -13.68
N PRO A 243 20.90 23.50 -12.54
CA PRO A 243 19.48 23.56 -12.29
C PRO A 243 18.78 24.45 -13.33
N LEU A 244 17.59 24.02 -13.76
CA LEU A 244 16.70 24.83 -14.58
C LEU A 244 16.38 26.15 -13.88
N SER A 245 16.19 27.22 -14.67
CA SER A 245 15.59 28.46 -14.14
C SER A 245 14.20 28.18 -13.60
N ASP A 246 13.76 28.92 -12.57
CA ASP A 246 12.46 28.72 -11.90
C ASP A 246 11.28 28.55 -12.89
N ASP A 247 11.19 29.38 -13.93
CA ASP A 247 10.13 29.29 -14.96
C ASP A 247 10.21 27.99 -15.79
N ALA A 248 11.42 27.54 -16.09
CA ALA A 248 11.66 26.29 -16.83
C ALA A 248 11.40 25.06 -15.96
N ALA A 249 11.77 25.12 -14.67
CA ALA A 249 11.48 24.07 -13.69
C ALA A 249 9.96 23.88 -13.53
N ALA A 250 9.19 24.96 -13.39
CA ALA A 250 7.73 24.89 -13.31
C ALA A 250 7.10 24.29 -14.58
N ALA A 251 7.63 24.63 -15.76
CA ALA A 251 7.18 24.04 -17.02
C ALA A 251 7.56 22.55 -17.14
N ALA A 252 8.74 22.16 -16.65
CA ALA A 252 9.22 20.79 -16.62
C ALA A 252 8.36 19.92 -15.67
N GLU A 253 8.04 20.43 -14.47
CA GLU A 253 7.11 19.80 -13.52
C GLU A 253 5.72 19.61 -14.13
N THR A 254 5.20 20.63 -14.82
CA THR A 254 3.91 20.53 -15.51
C THR A 254 3.95 19.46 -16.59
N THR A 255 5.05 19.36 -17.35
CA THR A 255 5.24 18.34 -18.39
C THR A 255 5.22 16.93 -17.78
N LEU A 256 5.94 16.70 -16.68
CA LEU A 256 5.93 15.40 -15.98
C LEU A 256 4.57 15.08 -15.37
N ALA A 257 3.94 16.05 -14.71
CA ALA A 257 2.61 15.87 -14.13
C ALA A 257 1.56 15.53 -15.20
N ASP A 258 1.64 16.18 -16.35
CA ASP A 258 0.77 15.89 -17.49
C ASP A 258 1.05 14.50 -18.08
N ALA A 259 2.30 14.07 -18.17
CA ALA A 259 2.67 12.73 -18.63
C ALA A 259 2.14 11.61 -17.72
N LEU A 260 2.12 11.84 -16.40
CA LEU A 260 1.61 10.89 -15.42
C LEU A 260 0.08 10.82 -15.37
N ARG A 261 -0.63 11.81 -15.89
CA ARG A 261 -2.10 11.83 -15.84
C ARG A 261 -2.70 10.67 -16.65
N PRO A 262 -3.73 9.99 -16.12
CA PRO A 262 -4.47 8.99 -16.87
C PRO A 262 -5.06 9.61 -18.14
N ARG A 263 -4.80 9.00 -19.30
CA ARG A 263 -5.35 9.41 -20.58
C ARG A 263 -5.80 8.19 -21.37
N LEU A 264 -6.79 8.39 -22.22
CA LEU A 264 -7.16 7.41 -23.24
C LEU A 264 -6.59 7.89 -24.57
N GLY A 265 -5.70 7.10 -25.17
CA GLY A 265 -5.14 7.36 -26.49
C GLY A 265 -6.21 7.32 -27.58
N GLU A 266 -5.89 7.83 -28.78
CA GLU A 266 -6.80 7.77 -29.94
C GLU A 266 -7.08 6.32 -30.39
N ASP A 267 -6.18 5.38 -30.07
CA ASP A 267 -6.31 3.95 -30.26
C ASP A 267 -7.15 3.25 -29.17
N GLY A 268 -7.63 4.01 -28.18
CA GLY A 268 -8.42 3.53 -27.04
C GLY A 268 -7.59 2.86 -25.95
N GLN A 269 -6.25 2.86 -26.05
CA GLN A 269 -5.39 2.32 -25.00
C GLN A 269 -5.17 3.35 -23.89
N PRO A 270 -5.18 2.94 -22.61
CA PRO A 270 -4.80 3.84 -21.53
C PRO A 270 -3.31 4.15 -21.58
N SER A 271 -2.94 5.38 -21.29
CA SER A 271 -1.56 5.85 -21.10
C SER A 271 -1.46 6.73 -19.86
N GLY A 272 -0.28 6.84 -19.27
CA GLY A 272 -0.07 7.42 -17.96
C GLY A 272 -0.43 6.43 -16.85
N LEU A 273 -0.58 6.95 -15.63
CA LEU A 273 -1.00 6.12 -14.50
C LEU A 273 -2.45 5.63 -14.68
N THR A 274 -2.66 4.35 -14.40
CA THR A 274 -3.96 3.67 -14.46
C THR A 274 -4.41 3.27 -13.06
N LEU A 275 -5.67 2.84 -12.92
CA LEU A 275 -6.18 2.34 -11.64
C LEU A 275 -5.33 1.19 -11.07
N ASP A 276 -4.80 0.32 -11.93
CA ASP A 276 -3.94 -0.80 -11.54
C ASP A 276 -2.58 -0.33 -10.96
N ASP A 277 -2.08 0.84 -11.39
CA ASP A 277 -0.88 1.45 -10.80
C ASP A 277 -1.14 2.01 -9.39
N PHE A 278 -2.40 2.28 -9.06
CA PHE A 278 -2.85 2.64 -7.71
C PHE A 278 -3.28 1.42 -6.88
N GLY A 279 -3.25 0.21 -7.46
CA GLY A 279 -3.76 -1.01 -6.83
C GLY A 279 -5.29 -1.13 -6.84
N VAL A 280 -5.98 -0.26 -7.58
CA VAL A 280 -7.45 -0.24 -7.66
C VAL A 280 -7.93 -1.11 -8.81
N GLN A 281 -8.87 -2.00 -8.52
CA GLN A 281 -9.46 -2.91 -9.49
C GLN A 281 -10.96 -2.66 -9.59
N ILE A 282 -11.49 -2.75 -10.81
CA ILE A 282 -12.93 -2.68 -11.07
C ILE A 282 -13.36 -3.98 -11.74
N SER A 283 -14.28 -4.69 -11.11
CA SER A 283 -14.85 -5.92 -11.64
C SER A 283 -16.36 -5.82 -11.77
N ARG A 284 -16.93 -6.37 -12.84
CA ARG A 284 -18.39 -6.48 -12.98
C ARG A 284 -18.84 -7.80 -12.35
N VAL A 285 -19.73 -7.72 -11.38
CA VAL A 285 -20.35 -8.87 -10.71
C VAL A 285 -21.75 -9.05 -11.27
N THR A 286 -22.05 -10.26 -11.74
CA THR A 286 -23.38 -10.60 -12.26
C THR A 286 -23.81 -11.96 -11.74
N GLN A 287 -25.08 -12.04 -11.34
CA GLN A 287 -25.75 -13.31 -11.08
C GLN A 287 -27.10 -13.32 -11.80
N ASP A 288 -27.25 -14.29 -12.69
CA ASP A 288 -28.50 -14.55 -13.38
C ASP A 288 -29.13 -15.83 -12.84
N TYR A 289 -30.45 -15.88 -12.85
CA TYR A 289 -31.26 -17.06 -12.58
C TYR A 289 -32.11 -17.39 -13.80
N LYS A 290 -32.11 -18.66 -14.20
CA LYS A 290 -32.97 -19.15 -15.29
C LYS A 290 -34.13 -19.92 -14.69
N ASN A 291 -35.35 -19.44 -14.92
CA ASN A 291 -36.54 -20.13 -14.46
C ASN A 291 -36.81 -21.41 -15.30
N GLU A 292 -37.78 -22.22 -14.86
CA GLU A 292 -38.18 -23.46 -15.55
C GLU A 292 -38.69 -23.22 -16.99
N GLN A 293 -39.12 -22.00 -17.31
CA GLN A 293 -39.61 -21.59 -18.63
C GLN A 293 -38.49 -21.17 -19.58
N GLY A 294 -37.26 -21.06 -19.07
CA GLY A 294 -36.07 -20.64 -19.81
C GLY A 294 -35.81 -19.14 -19.81
N ASP A 295 -36.64 -18.34 -19.14
CA ASP A 295 -36.43 -16.90 -19.01
C ASP A 295 -35.30 -16.63 -18.00
N THR A 296 -34.41 -15.70 -18.38
CA THR A 296 -33.29 -15.28 -17.54
C THR A 296 -33.68 -14.02 -16.77
N GLN A 297 -33.59 -14.08 -15.45
CA GLN A 297 -33.77 -12.96 -14.54
C GLN A 297 -32.43 -12.62 -13.89
N THR A 298 -31.99 -11.37 -14.03
CA THR A 298 -30.81 -10.87 -13.31
C THR A 298 -31.18 -10.61 -11.86
N VAL A 299 -30.38 -11.18 -10.96
CA VAL A 299 -30.56 -11.10 -9.50
C VAL A 299 -29.79 -9.89 -8.97
N PHE A 300 -28.53 -9.76 -9.37
CA PHE A 300 -27.71 -8.58 -9.15
C PHE A 300 -26.73 -8.39 -10.31
N ASP A 301 -26.46 -7.13 -10.65
CA ASP A 301 -25.52 -6.69 -11.69
C ASP A 301 -24.92 -5.35 -11.25
N TYR A 302 -23.68 -5.37 -10.80
CA TYR A 302 -23.00 -4.19 -10.27
C TYR A 302 -21.51 -4.20 -10.61
N PHE A 303 -20.86 -3.06 -10.43
CA PHE A 303 -19.41 -2.94 -10.48
C PHE A 303 -18.87 -2.87 -9.06
N SER A 304 -17.94 -3.76 -8.72
CA SER A 304 -17.18 -3.73 -7.47
C SER A 304 -15.86 -3.00 -7.72
N VAL A 305 -15.56 -2.03 -6.84
CA VAL A 305 -14.26 -1.35 -6.80
C VAL A 305 -13.52 -1.89 -5.59
N THR A 306 -12.44 -2.64 -5.84
CA THR A 306 -11.60 -3.24 -4.80
C THR A 306 -10.18 -2.71 -4.89
N THR A 307 -9.39 -3.02 -3.89
CA THR A 307 -7.96 -2.73 -3.84
C THR A 307 -7.21 -4.04 -3.65
N ASN A 308 -6.05 -4.20 -4.29
CA ASN A 308 -5.16 -5.32 -4.00
C ASN A 308 -4.50 -5.17 -2.62
N GLN A 309 -4.42 -3.94 -2.09
CA GLN A 309 -4.10 -3.69 -0.70
C GLN A 309 -5.33 -3.98 0.15
N MET A 310 -5.18 -4.58 1.35
CA MET A 310 -6.33 -4.92 2.21
C MET A 310 -7.30 -3.75 2.46
N LEU A 311 -6.80 -2.50 2.44
CA LEU A 311 -7.58 -1.28 2.66
C LEU A 311 -7.22 -0.19 1.65
N PHE A 312 -8.21 0.62 1.25
CA PHE A 312 -7.95 1.83 0.47
C PHE A 312 -7.26 2.87 1.35
N SER A 313 -6.33 3.65 0.78
CA SER A 313 -5.85 4.84 1.50
C SER A 313 -7.02 5.82 1.71
N PRO A 314 -7.03 6.63 2.78
CA PRO A 314 -8.09 7.61 3.01
C PRO A 314 -8.33 8.55 1.83
N GLU A 315 -7.27 8.95 1.12
CA GLU A 315 -7.34 9.78 -0.08
C GLU A 315 -7.98 9.04 -1.25
N SER A 316 -7.62 7.76 -1.44
CA SER A 316 -8.18 6.91 -2.48
C SER A 316 -9.65 6.63 -2.23
N ALA A 317 -10.03 6.30 -0.99
CA ALA A 317 -11.40 6.06 -0.58
C ALA A 317 -12.28 7.29 -0.85
N THR A 318 -11.82 8.49 -0.45
CA THR A 318 -12.53 9.75 -0.68
C THR A 318 -12.72 10.04 -2.18
N ALA A 319 -11.68 9.82 -2.99
CA ALA A 319 -11.73 10.03 -4.44
C ALA A 319 -12.69 9.04 -5.12
N ILE A 320 -12.64 7.76 -4.71
CA ILE A 320 -13.52 6.71 -5.23
C ILE A 320 -14.97 7.01 -4.85
N GLU A 321 -15.24 7.34 -3.58
CA GLU A 321 -16.58 7.69 -3.10
C GLU A 321 -17.18 8.80 -3.96
N GLN A 322 -16.45 9.92 -4.13
CA GLN A 322 -16.88 11.03 -4.97
C GLN A 322 -17.14 10.62 -6.44
N ALA A 323 -16.32 9.72 -6.98
CA ALA A 323 -16.46 9.25 -8.35
C ALA A 323 -17.68 8.32 -8.54
N VAL A 324 -18.05 7.53 -7.52
CA VAL A 324 -19.16 6.56 -7.61
C VAL A 324 -20.51 7.12 -7.16
N LEU A 325 -20.55 8.25 -6.45
CA LEU A 325 -21.79 8.91 -6.00
C LEU A 325 -22.84 9.08 -7.13
N PRO A 326 -22.49 9.56 -8.35
CA PRO A 326 -23.47 9.70 -9.44
C PRO A 326 -24.07 8.38 -9.91
N PHE A 327 -23.41 7.26 -9.61
CA PHE A 327 -23.80 5.90 -9.97
C PHE A 327 -24.47 5.16 -8.80
N GLN A 328 -24.81 5.87 -7.72
CA GLN A 328 -25.38 5.28 -6.49
C GLN A 328 -24.47 4.22 -5.86
N GLY A 329 -23.14 4.38 -6.02
CA GLY A 329 -22.18 3.53 -5.32
C GLY A 329 -22.29 3.70 -3.81
N GLN A 330 -22.11 2.59 -3.10
CA GLN A 330 -22.11 2.55 -1.64
C GLN A 330 -20.87 1.77 -1.16
N PRO A 331 -20.28 2.15 -0.02
CA PRO A 331 -19.21 1.38 0.58
C PRO A 331 -19.74 0.06 1.14
N ILE A 332 -18.88 -0.95 1.11
CA ILE A 332 -19.11 -2.27 1.72
C ILE A 332 -17.88 -2.56 2.55
N PHE A 333 -18.09 -3.02 3.78
CA PHE A 333 -17.00 -3.35 4.68
C PHE A 333 -17.18 -4.75 5.24
N THR A 334 -16.30 -5.68 4.88
CA THR A 334 -16.41 -7.09 5.28
C THR A 334 -15.26 -7.47 6.18
N TYR A 335 -15.56 -8.12 7.30
CA TYR A 335 -14.58 -8.56 8.30
C TYR A 335 -14.77 -10.04 8.63
N LEU A 336 -13.68 -10.70 9.01
CA LEU A 336 -13.72 -12.09 9.47
C LEU A 336 -13.97 -12.14 10.98
N ALA A 337 -15.16 -12.60 11.39
CA ALA A 337 -15.44 -12.92 12.77
C ALA A 337 -14.80 -14.27 13.15
N ASN A 338 -14.10 -14.30 14.28
CA ASN A 338 -13.60 -15.54 14.89
C ASN A 338 -14.76 -16.46 15.27
N THR A 339 -15.85 -15.89 15.78
CA THR A 339 -17.04 -16.61 16.25
C THR A 339 -18.30 -15.77 16.08
N ILE A 340 -19.37 -16.35 15.57
CA ILE A 340 -20.74 -15.82 15.70
C ILE A 340 -21.52 -16.75 16.62
N ALA A 341 -22.01 -16.25 17.75
CA ALA A 341 -22.71 -17.04 18.75
C ALA A 341 -24.02 -16.37 19.18
N LYS A 342 -24.99 -17.16 19.64
CA LYS A 342 -26.15 -16.64 20.36
C LYS A 342 -25.76 -16.44 21.82
N ALA A 343 -25.91 -15.23 22.35
CA ALA A 343 -25.56 -14.94 23.74
C ALA A 343 -26.49 -15.70 24.69
N SER A 344 -25.91 -16.42 25.65
CA SER A 344 -26.66 -17.00 26.76
C SER A 344 -27.25 -15.89 27.63
N LYS A 345 -28.45 -16.09 28.20
CA LYS A 345 -28.99 -15.16 29.22
C LYS A 345 -27.95 -15.00 30.33
N PRO A 346 -27.70 -13.79 30.85
CA PRO A 346 -26.76 -13.60 31.94
C PRO A 346 -27.16 -14.51 33.09
N SER A 347 -26.28 -15.44 33.47
CA SER A 347 -26.49 -16.24 34.66
C SER A 347 -26.61 -15.27 35.84
N THR A 348 -27.69 -15.36 36.61
CA THR A 348 -27.96 -14.53 37.80
C THR A 348 -27.04 -14.90 38.98
N THR A 349 -25.77 -15.13 38.72
CA THR A 349 -24.73 -15.36 39.71
C THR A 349 -23.65 -14.33 39.48
N ASP A 350 -23.67 -13.31 40.33
CA ASP A 350 -22.58 -12.35 40.53
C ASP A 350 -21.28 -13.11 40.81
N ASP A 351 -20.50 -13.43 39.78
CA ASP A 351 -19.09 -13.73 39.92
C ASP A 351 -18.33 -12.89 38.90
N ALA A 352 -17.96 -11.69 39.36
CA ALA A 352 -17.00 -10.84 38.72
C ALA A 352 -15.63 -11.52 38.67
N ALA A 353 -14.96 -11.37 37.51
CA ALA A 353 -13.58 -11.75 37.20
C ALA A 353 -13.35 -13.20 36.75
N SER A 354 -13.55 -13.45 35.45
CA SER A 354 -12.68 -14.36 34.69
C SER A 354 -12.57 -13.86 33.25
N GLU A 355 -11.67 -12.89 33.03
CA GLU A 355 -11.01 -12.74 31.73
C GLU A 355 -10.12 -13.97 31.56
N THR A 356 -10.51 -14.94 30.72
CA THR A 356 -9.63 -15.77 29.86
C THR A 356 -10.26 -17.07 29.33
N ASN A 357 -11.47 -17.48 29.72
CA ASN A 357 -12.15 -18.60 29.05
C ASN A 357 -13.67 -18.46 29.20
N ASP A 358 -14.32 -17.81 28.23
CA ASP A 358 -15.77 -17.86 28.09
C ASP A 358 -16.15 -19.24 27.53
N PRO A 359 -16.82 -20.12 28.29
CA PRO A 359 -17.25 -21.43 27.79
C PRO A 359 -18.25 -21.33 26.62
N ASP A 360 -18.84 -20.16 26.37
CA ASP A 360 -19.70 -19.93 25.19
C ASP A 360 -18.88 -19.76 23.89
N ALA A 361 -17.57 -19.49 23.95
CA ALA A 361 -16.69 -19.35 22.79
C ALA A 361 -16.52 -20.66 21.99
N GLU A 362 -16.78 -21.82 22.61
CA GLU A 362 -16.78 -23.13 21.95
C GLU A 362 -18.12 -23.46 21.25
N SER A 363 -19.20 -22.70 21.47
CA SER A 363 -20.56 -23.07 20.99
C SER A 363 -21.09 -22.29 19.78
N GLY A 364 -20.27 -21.45 19.14
CA GLY A 364 -20.65 -20.62 18.00
C GLY A 364 -20.21 -21.14 16.63
N ILE A 365 -20.62 -20.44 15.57
CA ILE A 365 -20.13 -20.66 14.21
C ILE A 365 -18.72 -20.04 14.11
N PRO A 366 -17.67 -20.82 13.82
CA PRO A 366 -16.31 -20.32 13.72
C PRO A 366 -16.08 -19.57 12.40
N TYR A 367 -15.06 -18.71 12.35
CA TYR A 367 -14.45 -18.11 11.14
C TYR A 367 -15.47 -17.72 10.06
N SER A 368 -16.25 -16.69 10.34
CA SER A 368 -17.42 -16.30 9.57
C SER A 368 -17.32 -14.88 9.05
N LEU A 369 -17.58 -14.68 7.76
CA LEU A 369 -17.57 -13.36 7.14
C LEU A 369 -18.83 -12.59 7.54
N VAL A 370 -18.64 -11.36 8.00
CA VAL A 370 -19.70 -10.43 8.37
C VAL A 370 -19.52 -9.16 7.55
N THR A 371 -20.59 -8.73 6.88
CA THR A 371 -20.56 -7.56 5.98
C THR A 371 -21.37 -6.41 6.56
N ALA A 372 -20.71 -5.29 6.81
CA ALA A 372 -21.33 -4.01 7.14
C ALA A 372 -21.72 -3.29 5.84
N VAL A 373 -23.02 -3.08 5.65
CA VAL A 373 -23.58 -2.45 4.45
C VAL A 373 -24.97 -1.89 4.73
N ASP A 374 -25.24 -0.69 4.26
CA ASP A 374 -26.56 -0.09 4.39
C ASP A 374 -27.51 -0.59 3.30
N SER A 375 -28.78 -0.76 3.65
CA SER A 375 -29.81 -1.08 2.66
C SER A 375 -30.19 0.16 1.86
N THR A 376 -30.02 0.10 0.55
CA THR A 376 -30.38 1.17 -0.38
C THR A 376 -31.35 0.66 -1.43
N PRO A 377 -32.05 1.53 -2.18
CA PRO A 377 -32.96 1.09 -3.25
C PRO A 377 -32.29 0.22 -4.32
N ALA A 378 -30.97 0.33 -4.50
CA ALA A 378 -30.19 -0.50 -5.43
C ALA A 378 -29.73 -1.84 -4.82
N PHE A 379 -29.64 -1.92 -3.49
CA PHE A 379 -29.22 -3.10 -2.73
C PHE A 379 -29.99 -3.17 -1.41
N ASP A 380 -31.20 -3.71 -1.46
CA ASP A 380 -32.14 -3.68 -0.33
C ASP A 380 -32.18 -5.03 0.40
N LEU A 381 -31.30 -5.20 1.39
CA LEU A 381 -31.27 -6.40 2.22
C LEU A 381 -32.50 -6.50 3.13
N LEU A 382 -33.05 -5.35 3.57
CA LEU A 382 -34.23 -5.32 4.43
C LEU A 382 -35.48 -5.80 3.69
N ALA A 383 -35.64 -5.48 2.41
CA ALA A 383 -36.77 -5.94 1.59
C ALA A 383 -36.82 -7.47 1.43
N ILE A 384 -35.68 -8.15 1.53
CA ILE A 384 -35.62 -9.63 1.47
C ILE A 384 -35.60 -10.29 2.84
N ALA A 385 -35.37 -9.53 3.93
CA ALA A 385 -35.30 -10.08 5.27
C ALA A 385 -36.69 -10.47 5.79
N ASN A 386 -36.75 -11.58 6.53
CA ASN A 386 -37.99 -12.06 7.15
C ASN A 386 -38.07 -11.70 8.64
N ASP A 387 -39.29 -11.44 9.09
CA ASP A 387 -39.70 -11.21 10.48
C ASP A 387 -39.90 -12.54 11.24
N ALA A 388 -40.38 -12.44 12.50
CA ALA A 388 -40.49 -13.58 13.40
C ALA A 388 -41.55 -14.60 12.94
N ASN A 389 -42.44 -14.17 12.04
CA ASN A 389 -43.50 -14.98 11.45
C ASN A 389 -43.10 -15.54 10.07
N GLY A 390 -41.84 -15.31 9.64
CA GLY A 390 -41.37 -15.67 8.31
C GLY A 390 -41.98 -14.83 7.19
N GLN A 391 -42.52 -13.64 7.52
CA GLN A 391 -43.02 -12.68 6.52
C GLN A 391 -41.92 -11.67 6.19
N PRO A 392 -41.83 -11.17 4.95
CA PRO A 392 -40.91 -10.09 4.62
C PRO A 392 -41.12 -8.87 5.53
N LEU A 393 -40.03 -8.19 5.88
CA LEU A 393 -40.13 -6.91 6.58
C LEU A 393 -40.94 -5.90 5.73
N PRO A 394 -41.62 -4.93 6.37
CA PRO A 394 -42.34 -3.88 5.66
C PRO A 394 -41.40 -3.11 4.70
N SER A 395 -41.90 -2.71 3.53
CA SER A 395 -41.11 -1.93 2.56
C SER A 395 -40.69 -0.54 3.08
N ASP A 396 -41.32 -0.06 4.15
CA ASP A 396 -41.00 1.19 4.86
C ASP A 396 -40.27 0.93 6.19
N ALA A 397 -39.70 -0.26 6.38
CA ALA A 397 -38.89 -0.57 7.54
C ALA A 397 -37.74 0.45 7.67
N PRO A 398 -37.45 0.94 8.89
CA PRO A 398 -36.31 1.82 9.10
C PRO A 398 -35.00 1.08 8.77
N PRO A 399 -33.92 1.82 8.44
CA PRO A 399 -32.58 1.25 8.32
C PRO A 399 -32.19 0.45 9.56
N LEU A 400 -31.27 -0.51 9.37
CA LEU A 400 -30.74 -1.31 10.46
C LEU A 400 -30.02 -0.39 11.47
N GLU A 401 -30.41 -0.48 12.74
CA GLU A 401 -29.78 0.32 13.81
C GLU A 401 -28.39 -0.23 14.17
N ASP A 402 -27.54 0.58 14.80
CA ASP A 402 -26.15 0.22 15.11
C ASP A 402 -26.01 -0.97 16.08
N ASP A 403 -27.06 -1.27 16.85
CA ASP A 403 -27.13 -2.40 17.75
C ASP A 403 -27.94 -3.57 17.16
N GLU A 404 -28.28 -3.54 15.87
CA GLU A 404 -29.03 -4.59 15.18
C GLU A 404 -28.17 -5.38 14.19
N ILE A 405 -28.56 -6.64 13.95
CA ILE A 405 -27.90 -7.56 13.01
C ILE A 405 -28.92 -8.34 12.20
N LEU A 406 -28.58 -8.64 10.94
CA LEU A 406 -29.26 -9.64 10.13
C LEU A 406 -28.39 -10.90 10.03
N LEU A 407 -29.00 -12.07 10.22
CA LEU A 407 -28.32 -13.34 9.94
C LEU A 407 -28.85 -13.92 8.64
N ASN A 408 -28.00 -14.58 7.86
CA ASN A 408 -28.50 -15.42 6.78
C ASN A 408 -29.22 -16.65 7.35
N SER A 409 -30.12 -17.24 6.56
CA SER A 409 -30.96 -18.34 7.04
C SER A 409 -30.18 -19.58 7.48
N TRP A 410 -29.01 -19.83 6.91
CA TRP A 410 -28.14 -20.93 7.36
C TRP A 410 -27.61 -20.68 8.77
N ALA A 411 -27.03 -19.50 9.01
CA ALA A 411 -26.46 -19.12 10.31
C ALA A 411 -27.54 -19.03 11.40
N ALA A 412 -28.70 -18.48 11.08
CA ALA A 412 -29.84 -18.42 12.00
C ALA A 412 -30.32 -19.82 12.41
N ASN A 413 -30.37 -20.76 11.45
CA ASN A 413 -30.76 -22.15 11.71
C ASN A 413 -29.73 -22.91 12.56
N ASP A 414 -28.44 -22.77 12.25
CA ASP A 414 -27.34 -23.43 12.99
C ASP A 414 -27.31 -22.95 14.46
N LEU A 415 -27.44 -21.64 14.68
CA LEU A 415 -27.48 -21.04 16.01
C LEU A 415 -28.83 -21.24 16.74
N ARG A 416 -29.86 -21.71 16.04
CA ARG A 416 -31.26 -21.73 16.51
C ARG A 416 -31.68 -20.36 17.05
N ALA A 417 -31.29 -19.32 16.32
CA ALA A 417 -31.56 -17.94 16.66
C ALA A 417 -32.98 -17.55 16.25
N GLN A 418 -33.64 -16.75 17.09
CA GLN A 418 -34.96 -16.19 16.89
C GLN A 418 -34.83 -14.66 16.87
N ILE A 419 -35.68 -14.00 16.10
CA ILE A 419 -35.67 -12.53 16.05
C ILE A 419 -35.91 -11.96 17.45
N GLY A 420 -35.10 -10.97 17.80
CA GLY A 420 -35.01 -10.39 19.13
C GLY A 420 -33.93 -11.01 20.02
N ASP A 421 -33.35 -12.16 19.65
CA ASP A 421 -32.21 -12.73 20.37
C ASP A 421 -30.97 -11.82 20.24
N THR A 422 -30.10 -11.90 21.24
CA THR A 422 -28.78 -11.25 21.21
C THR A 422 -27.76 -12.17 20.55
N ILE A 423 -27.09 -11.67 19.52
CA ILE A 423 -26.02 -12.35 18.79
C ILE A 423 -24.70 -11.67 19.14
N ARG A 424 -23.73 -12.45 19.58
CA ARG A 424 -22.37 -12.03 19.89
C ARG A 424 -21.46 -12.31 18.69
N ILE A 425 -20.73 -11.31 18.25
CA ILE A 425 -19.66 -11.44 17.25
C ILE A 425 -18.33 -11.26 17.97
N SER A 426 -17.47 -12.28 17.91
CA SER A 426 -16.09 -12.23 18.40
C SER A 426 -15.13 -12.07 17.23
N TYR A 427 -14.15 -11.18 17.35
CA TYR A 427 -13.23 -10.80 16.26
C TYR A 427 -11.90 -10.31 16.85
N PHE A 428 -10.82 -10.35 16.07
CA PHE A 428 -9.56 -9.73 16.47
C PHE A 428 -9.62 -8.20 16.28
N GLU A 429 -9.05 -7.44 17.22
CA GLU A 429 -8.93 -5.99 17.09
C GLU A 429 -8.16 -5.62 15.80
N PRO A 430 -8.70 -4.79 14.91
CA PRO A 430 -8.04 -4.42 13.64
C PRO A 430 -6.67 -3.75 13.80
N GLU A 431 -6.40 -3.14 14.94
CA GLU A 431 -5.15 -2.47 15.25
C GLU A 431 -4.75 -2.75 16.70
N THR A 432 -3.52 -3.25 16.90
CA THR A 432 -2.93 -3.41 18.23
C THR A 432 -1.51 -2.86 18.25
N ALA A 433 -1.04 -2.41 19.41
CA ALA A 433 0.22 -1.67 19.54
C ALA A 433 1.49 -2.43 19.06
N HIS A 434 1.38 -3.75 18.83
CA HIS A 434 2.46 -4.63 18.39
C HIS A 434 2.02 -5.72 17.38
N GLY A 435 0.82 -5.62 16.79
CA GLY A 435 0.27 -6.66 15.92
C GLY A 435 -0.16 -7.94 16.66
N ASP A 436 -0.32 -7.87 17.99
CA ASP A 436 -0.89 -8.95 18.80
C ASP A 436 -2.35 -9.20 18.41
N ALA A 437 -2.76 -10.46 18.31
CA ALA A 437 -4.14 -10.83 18.04
C ALA A 437 -4.98 -10.77 19.34
N ILE A 438 -5.57 -9.61 19.62
CA ILE A 438 -6.44 -9.38 20.77
C ILE A 438 -7.88 -9.63 20.36
N GLU A 439 -8.56 -10.60 20.97
CA GLU A 439 -9.97 -10.86 20.69
C GLU A 439 -10.90 -9.91 21.46
N ARG A 440 -11.86 -9.33 20.74
CA ARG A 440 -12.97 -8.53 21.25
C ARG A 440 -14.30 -9.17 20.90
N SER A 441 -15.36 -8.71 21.53
CA SER A 441 -16.72 -9.13 21.20
C SER A 441 -17.69 -7.96 21.28
N SER A 442 -18.63 -7.94 20.35
CA SER A 442 -19.75 -6.99 20.31
C SER A 442 -21.07 -7.76 20.22
N GLU A 443 -22.12 -7.23 20.84
CA GLU A 443 -23.44 -7.87 20.90
C GLU A 443 -24.47 -7.04 20.13
N PHE A 444 -25.29 -7.72 19.32
CA PHE A 444 -26.30 -7.13 18.46
C PHE A 444 -27.63 -7.86 18.62
N ARG A 445 -28.75 -7.15 18.51
CA ARG A 445 -30.09 -7.73 18.49
C ARG A 445 -30.44 -8.22 17.10
N LEU A 446 -30.80 -9.49 16.97
CA LEU A 446 -31.24 -10.08 15.71
C LEU A 446 -32.54 -9.42 15.24
N ARG A 447 -32.45 -8.65 14.15
CA ARG A 447 -33.58 -7.91 13.58
C ARG A 447 -34.37 -8.73 12.58
N GLY A 448 -33.68 -9.53 11.77
CA GLY A 448 -34.28 -10.25 10.66
C GLY A 448 -33.38 -11.37 10.16
N VAL A 449 -33.99 -12.29 9.42
CA VAL A 449 -33.25 -13.39 8.77
C VAL A 449 -33.36 -13.23 7.26
N VAL A 450 -32.23 -13.04 6.59
CA VAL A 450 -32.19 -12.97 5.13
C VAL A 450 -32.17 -14.39 4.54
N PRO A 451 -33.09 -14.72 3.61
CA PRO A 451 -33.16 -16.03 3.01
C PRO A 451 -31.90 -16.32 2.20
N LEU A 452 -31.36 -17.52 2.35
CA LEU A 452 -30.23 -18.03 1.58
C LEU A 452 -30.72 -19.20 0.74
N THR A 453 -30.52 -19.13 -0.58
CA THR A 453 -30.93 -20.20 -1.49
C THR A 453 -29.77 -21.16 -1.70
N GLU A 454 -29.97 -22.43 -1.39
CA GLU A 454 -28.96 -23.46 -1.67
C GLU A 454 -28.81 -23.67 -3.18
N PRO A 455 -27.58 -23.60 -3.72
CA PRO A 455 -27.36 -23.85 -5.13
C PRO A 455 -27.45 -25.35 -5.45
N LEU A 456 -27.96 -25.65 -6.66
CA LEU A 456 -27.94 -27.00 -7.22
C LEU A 456 -26.50 -27.50 -7.43
N GLN A 457 -25.61 -26.58 -7.83
CA GLN A 457 -24.17 -26.81 -7.92
C GLN A 457 -23.45 -25.58 -7.40
N GLY A 458 -22.55 -25.81 -6.44
CA GLY A 458 -21.67 -24.78 -5.91
C GLY A 458 -20.82 -24.11 -7.00
N PRO A 459 -20.27 -22.94 -6.71
CA PRO A 459 -19.42 -22.20 -7.66
C PRO A 459 -18.10 -22.95 -7.92
N GLU A 460 -17.60 -22.90 -9.16
CA GLU A 460 -16.34 -23.54 -9.58
C GLU A 460 -15.40 -22.54 -10.25
N ARG A 461 -14.29 -22.17 -9.59
CA ARG A 461 -13.23 -21.27 -10.11
C ARG A 461 -13.74 -19.97 -10.74
N ARG A 462 -14.14 -20.02 -12.02
CA ARG A 462 -14.62 -18.89 -12.85
C ARG A 462 -16.10 -18.99 -13.22
N ARG A 463 -16.83 -19.99 -12.70
CA ARG A 463 -18.26 -20.20 -12.96
C ARG A 463 -19.04 -19.91 -11.69
N SER A 464 -20.04 -19.04 -11.81
CA SER A 464 -21.02 -18.78 -10.75
C SER A 464 -21.80 -20.05 -10.40
N ALA A 465 -22.34 -20.08 -9.18
CA ALA A 465 -23.19 -21.17 -8.72
C ALA A 465 -24.44 -21.30 -9.61
N VAL A 466 -24.92 -22.53 -9.75
CA VAL A 466 -26.14 -22.84 -10.52
C VAL A 466 -27.29 -23.05 -9.55
N PHE A 467 -28.39 -22.33 -9.76
CA PHE A 467 -29.56 -22.41 -8.90
C PHE A 467 -30.77 -22.97 -9.64
N ASP A 468 -31.56 -23.79 -8.94
CA ASP A 468 -32.88 -24.28 -9.37
C ASP A 468 -34.03 -23.40 -8.84
N LYS A 469 -33.73 -22.53 -7.88
CA LYS A 469 -34.61 -21.52 -7.27
C LYS A 469 -33.95 -20.14 -7.39
N PRO A 470 -34.73 -19.04 -7.39
CA PRO A 470 -34.15 -17.71 -7.47
C PRO A 470 -33.26 -17.43 -6.24
N PRO A 471 -31.95 -17.15 -6.41
CA PRO A 471 -31.10 -16.73 -5.31
C PRO A 471 -31.46 -15.31 -4.86
N THR A 472 -30.96 -14.93 -3.69
CA THR A 472 -31.26 -13.64 -3.05
C THR A 472 -30.03 -12.73 -3.10
N LEU A 473 -30.17 -11.46 -2.70
CA LEU A 473 -29.01 -10.56 -2.53
C LEU A 473 -28.01 -11.09 -1.49
N ALA A 474 -28.48 -11.88 -0.51
CA ALA A 474 -27.63 -12.48 0.50
C ALA A 474 -26.83 -13.70 0.00
N ASN A 475 -27.06 -14.17 -1.24
CA ASN A 475 -26.30 -15.26 -1.86
C ASN A 475 -24.98 -14.80 -2.51
N ASP A 476 -24.61 -13.52 -2.41
CA ASP A 476 -23.47 -12.97 -3.13
C ASP A 476 -22.14 -13.18 -2.37
N PRO A 477 -21.23 -14.05 -2.86
CA PRO A 477 -19.90 -14.23 -2.26
C PRO A 477 -18.96 -13.06 -2.55
N ARG A 478 -19.27 -12.20 -3.53
CA ARG A 478 -18.44 -11.06 -3.98
C ARG A 478 -18.61 -9.81 -3.13
N LEU A 479 -19.50 -9.85 -2.13
CA LEU A 479 -19.51 -8.87 -1.02
C LEU A 479 -18.25 -8.98 -0.15
N THR A 480 -17.54 -10.11 -0.25
CA THR A 480 -16.24 -10.32 0.37
C THR A 480 -15.15 -10.08 -0.69
N PRO A 481 -14.21 -9.14 -0.46
CA PRO A 481 -13.06 -8.95 -1.34
C PRO A 481 -12.20 -10.21 -1.46
N GLU A 482 -11.51 -10.37 -2.59
CA GLU A 482 -10.51 -11.44 -2.73
C GLU A 482 -9.27 -11.10 -1.91
N VAL A 483 -8.89 -12.00 -1.01
CA VAL A 483 -7.63 -11.99 -0.24
C VAL A 483 -6.88 -13.28 -0.58
N GLU A 484 -5.64 -13.14 -1.07
CA GLU A 484 -4.74 -14.24 -1.39
C GLU A 484 -4.41 -15.07 -0.13
N GLY A 485 -4.35 -16.39 -0.27
CA GLY A 485 -4.10 -17.32 0.86
C GLY A 485 -5.32 -17.59 1.74
N PHE A 486 -6.44 -16.89 1.54
CA PHE A 486 -7.68 -17.06 2.31
C PHE A 486 -8.89 -17.34 1.42
N THR A 487 -9.31 -16.38 0.60
CA THR A 487 -10.54 -16.50 -0.21
C THR A 487 -10.38 -17.29 -1.51
N ASP A 488 -9.14 -17.50 -1.95
CA ASP A 488 -8.78 -18.20 -3.18
C ASP A 488 -8.58 -19.72 -2.99
N GLN A 489 -8.66 -20.19 -1.75
CA GLN A 489 -8.40 -21.58 -1.38
C GLN A 489 -9.58 -22.50 -1.72
N ARG A 490 -9.25 -23.78 -1.99
CA ARG A 490 -10.27 -24.77 -2.38
C ARG A 490 -11.13 -25.20 -1.20
N THR A 491 -10.56 -25.17 0.01
CA THR A 491 -11.27 -25.45 1.25
C THR A 491 -10.85 -24.46 2.33
N ILE A 492 -11.74 -24.13 3.26
CA ILE A 492 -11.45 -23.22 4.38
C ILE A 492 -10.31 -23.74 5.28
N ARG A 493 -10.06 -25.06 5.31
CA ARG A 493 -8.96 -25.67 6.09
C ARG A 493 -7.59 -25.49 5.44
N GLU A 494 -7.55 -25.30 4.12
CA GLU A 494 -6.32 -25.01 3.37
C GLU A 494 -5.89 -23.54 3.51
N ALA A 495 -6.78 -22.67 4.02
CA ALA A 495 -6.44 -21.30 4.35
C ALA A 495 -5.21 -21.24 5.27
N ASP A 496 -4.27 -20.38 4.89
CA ASP A 496 -3.09 -20.03 5.68
C ASP A 496 -3.08 -18.51 5.88
N PRO A 497 -4.07 -17.99 6.63
CA PRO A 497 -4.15 -16.56 6.83
C PRO A 497 -2.98 -16.06 7.70
N PRO A 498 -2.62 -14.79 7.57
CA PRO A 498 -1.54 -14.15 8.32
C PRO A 498 -1.81 -13.96 9.83
N PHE A 499 -2.94 -14.45 10.36
CA PHE A 499 -3.40 -14.32 11.74
C PHE A 499 -3.62 -15.69 12.41
N PRO A 500 -3.74 -15.77 13.76
CA PRO A 500 -4.02 -17.02 14.45
C PRO A 500 -5.31 -17.69 13.96
N PHE A 501 -5.16 -18.83 13.29
CA PHE A 501 -6.25 -19.59 12.71
C PHE A 501 -6.22 -21.03 13.20
N ASP A 502 -7.21 -21.39 14.00
CA ASP A 502 -7.36 -22.71 14.61
C ASP A 502 -8.22 -23.61 13.72
N ARG A 503 -7.54 -24.41 12.91
CA ARG A 503 -8.16 -25.36 11.98
C ARG A 503 -9.01 -26.42 12.69
N ASP A 504 -8.79 -26.66 13.97
CA ASP A 504 -9.53 -27.68 14.73
C ASP A 504 -10.93 -27.20 15.13
N ARG A 505 -11.18 -25.89 15.07
CA ARG A 505 -12.53 -25.32 15.30
C ARG A 505 -13.48 -25.51 14.12
N ILE A 506 -12.97 -25.73 12.91
CA ILE A 506 -13.79 -25.90 11.70
C ILE A 506 -14.55 -27.23 11.79
N ARG A 507 -15.89 -27.17 11.79
CA ARG A 507 -16.76 -28.32 12.06
C ARG A 507 -17.03 -29.10 10.78
N GLN A 508 -16.80 -30.41 10.81
CA GLN A 508 -17.08 -31.30 9.70
C GLN A 508 -18.37 -32.11 9.90
N PRO A 509 -19.23 -32.25 8.87
CA PRO A 509 -19.12 -31.65 7.53
C PRO A 509 -19.67 -30.21 7.44
N THR A 510 -20.31 -29.71 8.49
CA THR A 510 -21.16 -28.51 8.48
C THR A 510 -20.52 -27.25 7.85
N ASP A 511 -19.30 -26.89 8.26
CA ASP A 511 -18.64 -25.67 7.77
C ASP A 511 -17.97 -25.89 6.41
N ASP A 512 -17.51 -27.11 6.12
CA ASP A 512 -16.96 -27.50 4.81
C ASP A 512 -18.08 -27.48 3.74
N ASP A 513 -19.25 -28.02 4.04
CA ASP A 513 -20.43 -27.99 3.16
C ASP A 513 -20.83 -26.53 2.87
N TYR A 514 -20.78 -25.64 3.87
CA TYR A 514 -21.07 -24.23 3.64
C TYR A 514 -20.10 -23.61 2.63
N TRP A 515 -18.81 -23.90 2.75
CA TRP A 515 -17.80 -23.40 1.82
C TRP A 515 -18.02 -23.92 0.39
N ASP A 516 -18.32 -25.21 0.24
CA ASP A 516 -18.52 -25.84 -1.06
C ASP A 516 -19.74 -25.27 -1.81
N PHE A 517 -20.81 -24.93 -1.09
CA PHE A 517 -22.04 -24.39 -1.70
C PHE A 517 -22.06 -22.86 -1.79
N TYR A 518 -21.47 -22.15 -0.83
CA TYR A 518 -21.65 -20.70 -0.68
C TYR A 518 -20.33 -19.90 -0.68
N LEU A 519 -19.16 -20.53 -0.71
CA LEU A 519 -17.85 -19.86 -0.60
C LEU A 519 -17.82 -18.82 0.54
N THR A 520 -17.46 -17.59 0.19
CA THR A 520 -17.28 -16.42 1.05
C THR A 520 -18.57 -15.62 1.26
N THR A 521 -19.74 -16.19 0.97
CA THR A 521 -21.02 -15.52 1.23
C THR A 521 -21.14 -15.15 2.71
N PRO A 522 -21.41 -13.87 3.04
CA PRO A 522 -21.51 -13.42 4.42
C PRO A 522 -22.60 -14.17 5.21
N LYS A 523 -22.26 -14.52 6.45
CA LYS A 523 -23.18 -15.19 7.39
C LYS A 523 -24.04 -14.20 8.17
N ALA A 524 -23.57 -12.96 8.28
CA ALA A 524 -24.25 -11.88 8.97
C ALA A 524 -24.03 -10.53 8.30
N PHE A 525 -24.96 -9.60 8.54
CA PHE A 525 -24.93 -8.24 8.03
C PHE A 525 -25.21 -7.23 9.14
N LEU A 526 -24.45 -6.13 9.15
CA LEU A 526 -24.54 -5.01 10.08
C LEU A 526 -24.78 -3.70 9.33
N SER A 527 -25.18 -2.63 10.02
CA SER A 527 -25.13 -1.28 9.44
C SER A 527 -23.68 -0.93 9.13
N LEU A 528 -23.44 -0.11 8.11
CA LEU A 528 -22.08 0.33 7.79
C LEU A 528 -21.44 1.03 9.00
N GLU A 529 -22.22 1.88 9.68
CA GLU A 529 -21.79 2.61 10.87
C GLU A 529 -21.38 1.66 12.02
N ALA A 530 -22.16 0.60 12.31
CA ALA A 530 -21.80 -0.39 13.31
C ALA A 530 -20.47 -1.10 12.97
N GLY A 531 -20.29 -1.51 11.71
CA GLY A 531 -19.05 -2.15 11.25
C GLY A 531 -17.84 -1.23 11.39
N GLN A 532 -17.98 0.04 11.01
CA GLN A 532 -16.93 1.05 11.17
C GLN A 532 -16.61 1.36 12.64
N GLN A 533 -17.60 1.31 13.53
CA GLN A 533 -17.37 1.51 14.97
C GLN A 533 -16.57 0.37 15.61
N ILE A 534 -16.82 -0.88 15.20
CA ILE A 534 -16.19 -2.06 15.83
C ILE A 534 -14.91 -2.53 15.12
N TRP A 535 -14.76 -2.26 13.82
CA TRP A 535 -13.61 -2.69 13.02
C TRP A 535 -12.85 -1.54 12.34
N GLY A 536 -13.27 -0.28 12.52
CA GLY A 536 -12.54 0.87 12.00
C GLY A 536 -11.16 0.99 12.63
N SER A 537 -10.17 1.35 11.82
CA SER A 537 -8.79 1.55 12.24
C SER A 537 -8.27 2.90 11.75
N ARG A 538 -7.05 3.30 12.18
CA ARG A 538 -6.41 4.48 11.58
C ARG A 538 -6.08 4.33 10.09
N PHE A 539 -6.17 3.12 9.55
CA PHE A 539 -5.87 2.77 8.16
C PHE A 539 -7.13 2.67 7.28
N GLY A 540 -8.32 2.89 7.86
CA GLY A 540 -9.61 2.59 7.25
C GLY A 540 -10.51 1.98 8.31
#